data_AF-I6Z5V3-F1
#
_entry.id   AF-I6Z5V3-F1
#
_cell.length_a   1.000
_cell.length_b   1.000
_cell.length_c   1.000
_cell.angle_alpha   90.00
_cell.angle_beta   90.00
_cell.angle_gamma   90.00
#
_symmetry.space_group_name_H-M   'P 1'
#
loop_
_entity.id
_entity.type
_entity.pdbx_description
1 polymer ?
#
loop_
_entity_poly.entity_id
_entity_poly.type
_entity_poly.pdbx_seq_one_letter_code
_entity_poly.pdbx_strand_id
1 'polypeptide(L)'
;MYSYYEISLEEVLNAKVLQTIVFPLTAPTDKEVEGGWEKLDLSKSNLNACYSKPEINERSGQERSWFDVTLTVEGEHDLPPKKEWFYVVTRYGDCFKAHFTGKKTKKLVSLEDRNIIGYFIKSMLVEWELFTELSYCFYDPEGYGIITKEMLEKRMGSKVTLRKTNKTKTDGRGNKRDIWIFSFPIENEEEGWDRLREKSVSNLIKIQTLP
;
A
#
# COMPACT_ATOMS: atom_id res chain seq x y z
N MET A 1 8.56 -24.72 -2.81
CA MET A 1 9.55 -23.65 -3.07
C MET A 1 9.20 -23.03 -4.43
N TYR A 2 8.43 -21.95 -4.45
CA TYR A 2 8.02 -21.36 -5.72
C TYR A 2 9.15 -20.51 -6.31
N SER A 3 9.89 -21.09 -7.25
CA SER A 3 10.87 -20.37 -8.08
C SER A 3 10.11 -19.54 -9.12
N TYR A 4 9.72 -18.31 -8.76
CA TYR A 4 8.99 -17.39 -9.64
C TYR A 4 9.90 -16.39 -10.37
N TYR A 5 11.22 -16.46 -10.22
CA TYR A 5 12.09 -15.41 -10.70
C TYR A 5 13.43 -15.91 -11.28
N GLU A 6 13.78 -15.34 -12.44
CA GLU A 6 15.15 -15.30 -12.99
C GLU A 6 16.11 -14.46 -12.11
N ILE A 7 15.57 -13.71 -11.15
CA ILE A 7 16.28 -12.75 -10.27
C ILE A 7 15.85 -12.93 -8.81
N SER A 8 16.79 -13.03 -7.86
CA SER A 8 16.40 -13.21 -6.45
C SER A 8 15.74 -11.94 -5.87
N LEU A 9 14.93 -12.10 -4.83
CA LEU A 9 14.35 -10.96 -4.11
C LEU A 9 15.45 -10.03 -3.58
N GLU A 10 16.51 -10.60 -3.00
CA GLU A 10 17.67 -9.86 -2.52
C GLU A 10 18.35 -9.07 -3.64
N GLU A 11 18.47 -9.64 -4.84
CA GLU A 11 19.03 -8.94 -5.99
C GLU A 11 18.14 -7.78 -6.47
N VAL A 12 16.81 -7.94 -6.39
CA VAL A 12 15.86 -6.86 -6.68
C VAL A 12 15.97 -5.76 -5.64
N LEU A 13 15.96 -6.08 -4.34
CA LEU A 13 16.00 -5.10 -3.26
C LEU A 13 17.31 -4.31 -3.22
N ASN A 14 18.43 -4.94 -3.59
CA ASN A 14 19.75 -4.29 -3.70
C ASN A 14 20.02 -3.67 -5.09
N ALA A 15 19.05 -3.68 -5.99
CA ALA A 15 19.22 -3.12 -7.32
C ALA A 15 19.45 -1.60 -7.30
N LYS A 16 20.15 -1.09 -8.31
CA LYS A 16 20.32 0.36 -8.46
C LYS A 16 18.96 1.01 -8.72
N VAL A 17 18.60 1.95 -7.86
CA VAL A 17 17.40 2.78 -8.03
C VAL A 17 17.67 3.86 -9.08
N LEU A 18 16.83 3.92 -10.11
CA LEU A 18 16.88 4.90 -11.19
C LEU A 18 15.98 6.11 -10.92
N GLN A 19 14.88 5.89 -10.20
CA GLN A 19 13.90 6.91 -9.87
C GLN A 19 13.10 6.48 -8.63
N THR A 20 12.70 7.45 -7.81
CA THR A 20 11.80 7.23 -6.68
C THR A 20 10.58 8.11 -6.81
N ILE A 21 9.40 7.50 -6.75
CA ILE A 21 8.13 8.21 -6.60
C ILE A 21 7.72 8.08 -5.14
N VAL A 22 7.42 9.21 -4.51
CA VAL A 22 6.90 9.28 -3.14
C VAL A 22 5.43 9.62 -3.21
N PHE A 23 4.60 8.81 -2.59
CA PHE A 23 3.17 9.07 -2.41
C PHE A 23 2.95 9.52 -0.96
N PRO A 24 2.71 10.81 -0.71
CA PRO A 24 2.22 11.23 0.60
C PRO A 24 0.85 10.60 0.85
N LEU A 25 0.64 10.10 2.06
CA LEU A 25 -0.61 9.55 2.53
C LEU A 25 -1.35 10.63 3.31
N THR A 26 -2.40 11.17 2.70
CA THR A 26 -3.32 12.09 3.35
C THR A 26 -4.40 11.32 4.10
N ALA A 27 -4.66 11.75 5.33
CA ALA A 27 -5.65 11.17 6.22
C ALA A 27 -6.28 12.28 7.08
N PRO A 28 -7.56 12.13 7.48
CA PRO A 28 -8.15 13.00 8.50
C PRO A 28 -7.47 12.78 9.85
N THR A 29 -7.60 13.76 10.74
CA THR A 29 -7.21 13.61 12.14
C THR A 29 -8.27 12.82 12.93
N ASP A 30 -7.88 12.20 14.04
CA ASP A 30 -8.81 11.54 14.97
C ASP A 30 -9.99 12.46 15.33
N LYS A 31 -9.69 13.73 15.63
CA LYS A 31 -10.70 14.75 15.97
C LYS A 31 -11.69 15.04 14.84
N GLU A 32 -11.23 15.03 13.59
CA GLU A 32 -12.10 15.22 12.43
C GLU A 32 -13.05 14.03 12.24
N VAL A 33 -12.56 12.81 12.47
CA VAL A 33 -13.36 11.58 12.42
C VAL A 33 -14.40 11.58 13.54
N GLU A 34 -14.01 11.88 14.78
CA GLU A 34 -14.91 12.01 15.95
C GLU A 34 -15.98 13.10 15.75
N GLY A 35 -15.67 14.14 14.99
CA GLY A 35 -16.59 15.24 14.68
C GLY A 35 -17.70 14.89 13.66
N GLY A 36 -17.69 13.69 13.10
CA GLY A 36 -18.64 13.20 12.11
C GLY A 36 -17.95 12.95 10.77
N TRP A 37 -17.48 11.71 10.58
CA TRP A 37 -16.70 11.31 9.43
C TRP A 37 -17.48 11.36 8.11
N GLU A 38 -18.81 11.22 8.13
CA GLU A 38 -19.64 11.21 6.93
C GLU A 38 -19.65 12.57 6.21
N LYS A 39 -19.26 13.63 6.93
CA LYS A 39 -19.14 14.99 6.40
C LYS A 39 -17.78 15.27 5.75
N LEU A 40 -16.82 14.36 5.92
CA LEU A 40 -15.46 14.54 5.41
C LEU A 40 -15.39 14.18 3.92
N ASP A 41 -14.64 14.98 3.16
CA ASP A 41 -14.27 14.63 1.78
C ASP A 41 -13.11 13.61 1.78
N LEU A 42 -13.46 12.35 2.03
CA LEU A 42 -12.50 11.24 2.05
C LEU A 42 -12.00 10.86 0.66
N SER A 43 -12.52 11.45 -0.42
CA SER A 43 -12.07 11.16 -1.80
C SER A 43 -10.62 11.59 -2.04
N LYS A 44 -10.14 12.53 -1.23
CA LYS A 44 -8.76 13.03 -1.23
C LYS A 44 -7.85 12.27 -0.27
N SER A 45 -8.39 11.42 0.60
CA SER A 45 -7.60 10.59 1.50
C SER A 45 -7.18 9.31 0.80
N ASN A 46 -5.87 9.11 0.63
CA ASN A 46 -5.34 8.02 -0.20
C ASN A 46 -5.87 6.64 0.22
N LEU A 47 -5.97 6.39 1.52
CA LEU A 47 -6.36 5.09 2.07
C LEU A 47 -7.85 5.00 2.41
N ASN A 48 -8.55 6.13 2.48
CA ASN A 48 -9.98 6.18 2.83
C ASN A 48 -10.90 6.53 1.65
N ALA A 49 -10.36 6.62 0.44
CA ALA A 49 -11.14 6.86 -0.79
C ALA A 49 -12.23 5.80 -1.06
N CYS A 50 -12.21 4.68 -0.35
CA CYS A 50 -13.26 3.68 -0.34
C CYS A 50 -14.56 4.18 0.31
N TYR A 51 -14.48 4.99 1.37
CA TYR A 51 -15.64 5.57 2.08
C TYR A 51 -16.30 6.73 1.33
N SER A 52 -15.64 7.31 0.33
CA SER A 52 -16.17 8.46 -0.43
C SER A 52 -17.03 8.07 -1.63
N LYS A 53 -17.39 6.79 -1.75
CA LYS A 53 -18.11 6.22 -2.91
C LYS A 53 -19.32 5.44 -2.38
N PRO A 54 -20.36 5.25 -3.20
CA PRO A 54 -21.45 4.36 -2.85
C PRO A 54 -20.94 2.96 -2.48
N GLU A 55 -21.57 2.37 -1.45
CA GLU A 55 -21.29 1.05 -0.91
C GLU A 55 -21.37 -0.03 -1.99
N ILE A 56 -22.29 0.12 -2.93
CA ILE A 56 -22.43 -0.73 -4.11
C ILE A 56 -22.07 0.10 -5.33
N ASN A 57 -21.17 -0.42 -6.15
CA ASN A 57 -20.94 0.16 -7.47
C ASN A 57 -22.15 -0.10 -8.37
N GLU A 58 -22.94 0.94 -8.62
CA GLU A 58 -24.18 0.86 -9.42
C GLU A 58 -23.99 0.18 -10.79
N ARG A 59 -22.81 0.31 -11.40
CA ARG A 59 -22.54 -0.25 -12.73
C ARG A 59 -22.15 -1.73 -12.69
N SER A 60 -21.35 -2.15 -11.70
CA SER A 60 -20.86 -3.53 -11.61
C SER A 60 -21.62 -4.40 -10.62
N GLY A 61 -22.47 -3.81 -9.79
CA GLY A 61 -23.13 -4.48 -8.66
C GLY A 61 -22.17 -4.92 -7.55
N GLN A 62 -20.89 -4.56 -7.64
CA GLN A 62 -19.87 -4.99 -6.68
C GLN A 62 -19.83 -4.08 -5.46
N GLU A 63 -19.75 -4.71 -4.29
CA GLU A 63 -19.53 -4.04 -3.02
C GLU A 63 -18.18 -3.32 -2.99
N ARG A 64 -18.14 -2.21 -2.25
CA ARG A 64 -16.96 -1.37 -2.11
C ARG A 64 -15.99 -2.01 -1.13
N SER A 65 -14.91 -2.55 -1.69
CA SER A 65 -13.79 -3.07 -0.90
C SER A 65 -13.19 -1.97 -0.02
N TRP A 66 -12.94 -2.28 1.25
CA TRP A 66 -12.20 -1.41 2.16
C TRP A 66 -10.77 -1.18 1.66
N PHE A 67 -10.22 -2.12 0.89
CA PHE A 67 -8.90 -2.03 0.27
C PHE A 67 -8.87 -1.17 -1.03
N ASP A 68 -9.98 -0.53 -1.44
CA ASP A 68 -10.01 0.40 -2.58
C ASP A 68 -9.29 1.71 -2.23
N VAL A 69 -7.97 1.75 -2.47
CA VAL A 69 -7.10 2.91 -2.20
C VAL A 69 -6.79 3.69 -3.48
N THR A 70 -6.30 4.93 -3.34
CA THR A 70 -5.85 5.75 -4.47
C THR A 70 -4.47 6.33 -4.20
N LEU A 71 -3.48 5.91 -5.00
CA LEU A 71 -2.14 6.50 -5.02
C LEU A 71 -1.96 7.33 -6.28
N THR A 72 -1.82 8.63 -6.08
CA THR A 72 -1.68 9.63 -7.14
C THR A 72 -0.25 10.13 -7.18
N VAL A 73 0.37 10.13 -8.36
CA VAL A 73 1.71 10.67 -8.56
C VAL A 73 1.65 12.19 -8.45
N GLU A 74 2.50 12.74 -7.59
CA GLU A 74 2.73 14.18 -7.45
C GLU A 74 4.05 14.58 -8.11
N GLY A 75 4.06 15.75 -8.76
CA GLY A 75 5.23 16.26 -9.48
C GLY A 75 5.46 15.63 -10.85
N GLU A 76 6.58 16.00 -11.46
CA GLU A 76 7.00 15.51 -12.77
C GLU A 76 7.92 14.29 -12.64
N HIS A 77 7.61 13.24 -13.38
CA HIS A 77 8.28 11.95 -13.31
C HIS A 77 8.36 11.35 -14.72
N ASP A 78 9.45 10.64 -15.03
CA ASP A 78 9.58 9.86 -16.26
C ASP A 78 8.82 8.53 -16.15
N LEU A 79 7.49 8.63 -16.29
CA LEU A 79 6.59 7.50 -16.10
C LEU A 79 6.43 6.69 -17.41
N PRO A 80 6.36 5.34 -17.32
CA PRO A 80 5.97 4.52 -18.45
C PRO A 80 4.66 5.00 -19.10
N PRO A 81 4.53 4.90 -20.44
CA PRO A 81 3.28 5.18 -21.14
C PRO A 81 2.09 4.41 -20.54
N LYS A 82 0.87 4.96 -20.62
CA LYS A 82 -0.34 4.36 -20.01
C LYS A 82 -0.58 2.88 -20.34
N LYS A 83 -0.17 2.43 -21.54
CA LYS A 83 -0.35 1.05 -22.01
C LYS A 83 0.78 0.12 -21.59
N GLU A 84 1.88 0.66 -21.07
CA GLU A 84 3.02 -0.11 -20.60
C GLU A 84 2.84 -0.42 -19.12
N TRP A 85 2.89 -1.71 -18.82
CA TRP A 85 2.87 -2.23 -17.47
C TRP A 85 4.27 -2.69 -17.06
N PHE A 86 4.49 -2.74 -15.76
CA PHE A 86 5.74 -3.16 -15.12
C PHE A 86 5.43 -4.08 -13.94
N TYR A 87 6.45 -4.81 -13.47
CA TYR A 87 6.33 -5.59 -12.24
C TYR A 87 6.55 -4.70 -11.03
N VAL A 88 5.73 -4.90 -10.01
CA VAL A 88 5.92 -4.35 -8.68
C VAL A 88 6.28 -5.47 -7.73
N VAL A 89 7.33 -5.26 -6.95
CA VAL A 89 7.85 -6.20 -5.96
C VAL A 89 7.81 -5.54 -4.58
N THR A 90 7.32 -6.25 -3.58
CA THR A 90 7.37 -5.80 -2.18
C THR A 90 8.58 -6.43 -1.47
N ARG A 91 8.99 -5.86 -0.34
CA ARG A 91 10.06 -6.44 0.51
C ARG A 91 9.73 -7.85 1.02
N TYR A 92 8.44 -8.21 1.08
CA TYR A 92 7.98 -9.53 1.51
C TYR A 92 7.90 -10.54 0.36
N GLY A 93 8.26 -10.12 -0.85
CA GLY A 93 8.35 -10.99 -2.03
C GLY A 93 7.08 -11.07 -2.86
N ASP A 94 6.04 -10.30 -2.52
CA ASP A 94 4.85 -10.20 -3.37
C ASP A 94 5.21 -9.62 -4.73
N CYS A 95 4.57 -10.12 -5.77
CA CYS A 95 4.79 -9.71 -7.15
C CYS A 95 3.45 -9.49 -7.85
N PHE A 96 3.27 -8.32 -8.45
CA PHE A 96 2.07 -8.05 -9.26
C PHE A 96 2.39 -7.12 -10.42
N LYS A 97 1.51 -7.08 -11.43
CA LYS A 97 1.66 -6.14 -12.54
C LYS A 97 0.91 -4.86 -12.21
N ALA A 98 1.53 -3.73 -12.53
CA ALA A 98 0.93 -2.42 -12.38
C ALA A 98 1.23 -1.54 -13.59
N HIS A 99 0.46 -0.47 -13.71
CA HIS A 99 0.71 0.58 -14.70
C HIS A 99 0.21 1.93 -14.16
N PHE A 100 0.63 3.00 -14.83
CA PHE A 100 0.07 4.33 -14.56
C PHE A 100 -1.13 4.60 -15.46
N THR A 101 -2.19 5.17 -14.88
CA THR A 101 -3.38 5.63 -15.62
C THR A 101 -3.65 7.11 -15.37
N GLY A 102 -4.49 7.72 -16.22
CA GLY A 102 -4.84 9.14 -16.15
C GLY A 102 -4.08 10.03 -17.14
N LYS A 103 -4.63 11.23 -17.39
CA LYS A 103 -4.06 12.21 -18.33
C LYS A 103 -3.18 13.22 -17.60
N LYS A 104 -3.81 14.18 -16.90
CA LYS A 104 -3.16 15.23 -16.09
C LYS A 104 -2.62 14.68 -14.78
N THR A 105 -3.47 13.94 -14.07
CA THR A 105 -3.16 13.29 -12.80
C THR A 105 -2.92 11.82 -13.05
N LYS A 106 -1.73 11.32 -12.70
CA LYS A 106 -1.38 9.91 -12.88
C LYS A 106 -1.67 9.13 -11.61
N LYS A 107 -2.26 7.94 -11.74
CA LYS A 107 -2.54 7.03 -10.64
C LYS A 107 -1.84 5.70 -10.86
N LEU A 108 -1.28 5.12 -9.81
CA LEU A 108 -0.77 3.75 -9.84
C LEU A 108 -1.94 2.78 -9.71
N VAL A 109 -2.04 1.81 -10.61
CA VAL A 109 -3.11 0.80 -10.62
C VAL A 109 -2.52 -0.56 -10.93
N SER A 110 -2.93 -1.58 -10.18
CA SER A 110 -2.62 -2.99 -10.43
C SER A 110 -3.53 -3.58 -11.52
N LEU A 111 -3.02 -4.51 -12.31
CA LEU A 111 -3.75 -5.10 -13.44
C LEU A 111 -4.64 -6.28 -13.06
N GLU A 112 -4.12 -7.22 -12.26
CA GLU A 112 -4.84 -8.46 -11.94
C GLU A 112 -5.81 -8.31 -10.77
N ASP A 113 -5.37 -7.66 -9.70
CA ASP A 113 -6.16 -7.42 -8.50
C ASP A 113 -6.09 -5.96 -8.11
N ARG A 114 -7.20 -5.24 -8.29
CA ARG A 114 -7.35 -3.82 -7.96
C ARG A 114 -7.12 -3.48 -6.48
N ASN A 115 -7.21 -4.46 -5.59
CA ASN A 115 -7.09 -4.27 -4.15
C ASN A 115 -5.68 -4.56 -3.63
N ILE A 116 -4.80 -5.21 -4.39
CA ILE A 116 -3.50 -5.69 -3.88
C ILE A 116 -2.63 -4.60 -3.23
N ILE A 117 -2.66 -3.38 -3.79
CA ILE A 117 -1.94 -2.22 -3.23
C ILE A 117 -2.54 -1.81 -1.88
N GLY A 118 -3.87 -1.74 -1.80
CA GLY A 118 -4.57 -1.40 -0.56
C GLY A 118 -4.44 -2.51 0.48
N TYR A 119 -4.53 -3.76 0.06
CA TYR A 119 -4.31 -4.93 0.91
C TYR A 119 -2.93 -4.88 1.53
N PHE A 120 -1.87 -4.66 0.74
CA PHE A 120 -0.52 -4.53 1.27
C PHE A 120 -0.41 -3.43 2.33
N ILE A 121 -0.87 -2.21 2.03
CA ILE A 121 -0.76 -1.07 2.96
C ILE A 121 -1.60 -1.30 4.23
N LYS A 122 -2.86 -1.70 4.06
CA LYS A 122 -3.81 -1.82 5.17
C LYS A 122 -3.58 -3.06 6.02
N SER A 123 -3.11 -4.16 5.45
CA SER A 123 -2.72 -5.33 6.24
C SER A 123 -1.56 -5.00 7.17
N MET A 124 -0.60 -4.18 6.72
CA MET A 124 0.44 -3.70 7.62
C MET A 124 -0.14 -2.84 8.76
N LEU A 125 -1.15 -2.00 8.50
CA LEU A 125 -1.84 -1.26 9.57
C LEU A 125 -2.56 -2.20 10.57
N VAL A 126 -3.21 -3.26 10.08
CA VAL A 126 -3.88 -4.28 10.90
C VAL A 126 -2.89 -5.07 11.74
N GLU A 127 -1.77 -5.54 11.15
CA GLU A 127 -0.70 -6.26 11.87
C GLU A 127 -0.11 -5.44 13.01
N TRP A 128 -0.23 -4.11 12.95
CA TRP A 128 0.26 -3.20 13.98
C TRP A 128 -0.82 -2.92 15.03
N GLU A 129 -1.87 -3.73 15.09
CA GLU A 129 -3.00 -3.65 16.03
C GLU A 129 -3.67 -2.27 16.03
N LEU A 130 -3.63 -1.57 14.89
CA LEU A 130 -4.34 -0.29 14.74
C LEU A 130 -5.80 -0.50 14.33
N PHE A 131 -6.14 -1.67 13.78
CA PHE A 131 -7.47 -1.98 13.24
C PHE A 131 -7.86 -3.44 13.40
N THR A 132 -9.17 -3.69 13.39
CA THR A 132 -9.74 -4.97 12.98
C THR A 132 -9.88 -4.96 11.46
N GLU A 133 -9.46 -6.02 10.78
CA GLU A 133 -9.55 -6.12 9.33
C GLU A 133 -11.01 -6.05 8.87
N LEU A 134 -11.26 -5.24 7.83
CA LEU A 134 -12.56 -5.12 7.18
C LEU A 134 -12.42 -5.53 5.71
N SER A 135 -13.34 -6.36 5.23
CA SER A 135 -13.37 -6.71 3.80
C SER A 135 -14.07 -5.61 2.96
N TYR A 136 -15.14 -5.01 3.49
CA TYR A 136 -15.99 -4.06 2.78
C TYR A 136 -16.41 -2.89 3.67
N CYS A 137 -16.59 -1.71 3.08
CA CYS A 137 -16.99 -0.49 3.81
C CYS A 137 -18.39 -0.58 4.42
N PHE A 138 -19.30 -1.36 3.83
CA PHE A 138 -20.66 -1.56 4.36
C PHE A 138 -20.67 -2.17 5.77
N TYR A 139 -19.62 -2.92 6.15
CA TYR A 139 -19.50 -3.49 7.49
C TYR A 139 -19.02 -2.48 8.54
N ASP A 140 -18.84 -1.21 8.16
CA ASP A 140 -18.30 -0.18 9.03
C ASP A 140 -19.15 1.11 9.01
N PRO A 141 -20.42 1.02 9.45
CA PRO A 141 -21.30 2.18 9.50
C PRO A 141 -20.83 3.27 10.49
N GLU A 142 -20.01 2.90 11.46
CA GLU A 142 -19.47 3.80 12.48
C GLU A 142 -18.13 4.44 12.09
N GLY A 143 -17.54 4.04 10.96
CA GLY A 143 -16.28 4.61 10.46
C GLY A 143 -15.03 4.19 11.24
N TYR A 144 -15.07 3.07 11.96
CA TYR A 144 -13.93 2.54 12.72
C TYR A 144 -12.75 2.11 11.86
N GLY A 145 -12.96 1.84 10.57
CA GLY A 145 -11.93 1.49 9.61
C GLY A 145 -11.31 2.70 8.90
N ILE A 146 -11.66 3.93 9.27
CA ILE A 146 -11.05 5.14 8.72
C ILE A 146 -9.65 5.33 9.29
N ILE A 147 -8.68 5.40 8.39
CA ILE A 147 -7.27 5.58 8.73
C ILE A 147 -6.99 7.05 9.00
N THR A 148 -6.48 7.36 10.20
CA THR A 148 -6.21 8.73 10.63
C THR A 148 -4.73 9.10 10.52
N LYS A 149 -4.45 10.40 10.58
CA LYS A 149 -3.09 10.95 10.55
C LYS A 149 -2.27 10.47 11.75
N GLU A 150 -2.88 10.45 12.93
CA GLU A 150 -2.28 10.00 14.18
C GLU A 150 -1.86 8.52 14.09
N MET A 151 -2.68 7.67 13.46
CA MET A 151 -2.35 6.27 13.22
C MET A 151 -1.12 6.09 12.30
N LEU A 152 -1.04 6.89 11.23
CA LEU A 152 0.11 6.87 10.32
C LEU A 152 1.38 7.41 10.99
N GLU A 153 1.29 8.54 11.69
CA GLU A 153 2.44 9.21 12.32
C GLU A 153 3.00 8.43 13.51
N LYS A 154 2.14 7.79 14.31
CA LYS A 154 2.56 7.07 15.52
C LYS A 154 3.45 5.87 15.18
N ARG A 155 3.25 5.25 14.02
CA ARG A 155 3.87 3.97 13.76
C ARG A 155 4.48 3.83 12.35
N MET A 156 3.78 4.17 11.26
CA MET A 156 4.13 3.67 9.91
C MET A 156 4.77 4.68 8.96
N GLY A 157 4.78 5.96 9.33
CA GLY A 157 5.10 7.05 8.43
C GLY A 157 3.93 7.39 7.50
N SER A 158 3.88 8.64 7.05
CA SER A 158 2.80 9.16 6.20
C SER A 158 3.12 9.09 4.71
N LYS A 159 3.96 8.14 4.29
CA LYS A 159 4.47 8.07 2.90
C LYS A 159 4.67 6.63 2.45
N VAL A 160 4.39 6.39 1.18
CA VAL A 160 4.70 5.14 0.46
C VAL A 160 5.69 5.46 -0.65
N THR A 161 6.58 4.54 -1.00
CA THR A 161 7.50 4.72 -2.13
C THR A 161 7.33 3.66 -3.20
N LEU A 162 7.50 4.08 -4.45
CA LEU A 162 7.67 3.20 -5.60
C LEU A 162 8.98 3.56 -6.29
N ARG A 163 9.96 2.65 -6.24
CA ARG A 163 11.33 2.85 -6.74
C ARG A 163 11.55 2.06 -8.02
N LYS A 164 11.84 2.75 -9.12
CA LYS A 164 12.24 2.11 -10.38
C LYS A 164 13.65 1.55 -10.23
N THR A 165 13.83 0.27 -10.52
CA THR A 165 15.17 -0.35 -10.50
C THR A 165 15.79 -0.36 -11.90
N ASN A 166 17.09 -0.69 -11.97
CA ASN A 166 17.75 -1.02 -13.24
C ASN A 166 17.54 -2.47 -13.69
N LYS A 167 16.66 -3.23 -13.03
CA LYS A 167 16.38 -4.63 -13.33
C LYS A 167 15.13 -4.77 -14.16
N THR A 168 15.09 -5.83 -14.96
CA THR A 168 13.94 -6.20 -15.78
C THR A 168 13.65 -7.69 -15.61
N LYS A 169 12.39 -8.07 -15.84
CA LYS A 169 11.94 -9.47 -15.89
C LYS A 169 11.26 -9.73 -17.23
N THR A 170 11.54 -10.88 -17.83
CA THR A 170 10.87 -11.29 -19.07
C THR A 170 9.43 -11.72 -18.77
N ASP A 171 8.46 -11.21 -19.53
CA ASP A 171 7.06 -11.63 -19.44
C ASP A 171 6.81 -12.93 -20.21
N GLY A 172 5.63 -13.53 -20.03
CA GLY A 172 5.25 -14.77 -20.74
C GLY A 172 5.17 -14.64 -22.27
N ARG A 173 5.38 -13.45 -22.82
CA ARG A 173 5.45 -13.18 -24.26
C ARG A 173 6.87 -12.81 -24.73
N GLY A 174 7.87 -12.93 -23.86
CA GLY A 174 9.27 -12.62 -24.18
C GLY A 174 9.65 -11.13 -24.08
N ASN A 175 8.76 -10.25 -23.62
CA ASN A 175 9.10 -8.83 -23.47
C ASN A 175 9.78 -8.57 -22.13
N LYS A 176 10.84 -7.75 -22.14
CA LYS A 176 11.44 -7.24 -20.89
C LYS A 176 10.54 -6.18 -20.28
N ARG A 177 10.28 -6.31 -18.98
CA ARG A 177 9.45 -5.40 -18.19
C ARG A 177 10.25 -4.88 -17.01
N ASP A 178 10.16 -3.59 -16.75
CA ASP A 178 10.79 -2.96 -15.59
C ASP A 178 10.30 -3.61 -14.29
N ILE A 179 11.20 -3.67 -13.30
CA ILE A 179 10.87 -4.05 -11.93
C ILE A 179 10.92 -2.79 -11.07
N TRP A 180 9.84 -2.55 -10.34
CA TRP A 180 9.72 -1.47 -9.36
C TRP A 180 9.55 -2.06 -7.97
N ILE A 181 10.15 -1.44 -6.97
CA ILE A 181 10.02 -1.83 -5.56
C ILE A 181 8.97 -0.95 -4.90
N PHE A 182 7.98 -1.54 -4.26
CA PHE A 182 6.96 -0.86 -3.47
C PHE A 182 7.21 -1.07 -1.98
N SER A 183 7.36 0.02 -1.24
CA SER A 183 7.73 -0.02 0.18
C SER A 183 6.79 0.83 1.04
N PHE A 184 6.28 0.20 2.10
CA PHE A 184 5.56 0.82 3.21
C PHE A 184 5.72 -0.06 4.47
N PRO A 185 6.28 0.45 5.58
CA PRO A 185 6.91 1.77 5.76
C PRO A 185 8.11 2.00 4.82
N ILE A 186 8.69 3.21 4.84
CA ILE A 186 9.94 3.49 4.12
C ILE A 186 11.13 2.96 4.95
N GLU A 187 12.05 2.26 4.31
CA GLU A 187 13.18 1.50 4.91
C GLU A 187 14.03 2.25 5.96
N ASN A 188 14.13 3.58 5.92
CA ASN A 188 14.89 4.33 6.94
C ASN A 188 14.16 4.44 8.29
N GLU A 189 12.88 4.08 8.36
CA GLU A 189 12.10 3.97 9.60
C GLU A 189 12.11 2.52 10.14
N GLU A 190 12.73 1.57 9.43
CA GLU A 190 12.68 0.13 9.74
C GLU A 190 13.73 -0.38 10.72
N GLU A 191 14.89 0.27 10.86
CA GLU A 191 15.84 -0.17 11.91
C GLU A 191 15.20 -0.05 13.31
N GLY A 192 14.22 0.84 13.48
CA GLY A 192 13.38 0.88 14.68
C GLY A 192 12.49 -0.37 14.83
N TRP A 193 12.12 -1.00 13.72
CA TRP A 193 11.08 -2.00 13.59
C TRP A 193 11.52 -3.43 13.88
N ASP A 194 12.63 -3.88 13.29
CA ASP A 194 13.20 -5.19 13.63
C ASP A 194 13.53 -5.24 15.14
N ARG A 195 14.02 -4.12 15.68
CA ARG A 195 14.27 -3.93 17.12
C ARG A 195 12.99 -3.94 17.97
N LEU A 196 11.87 -3.41 17.48
CA LEU A 196 10.60 -3.39 18.22
C LEU A 196 9.87 -4.74 18.14
N ARG A 197 9.89 -5.41 16.99
CA ARG A 197 9.32 -6.75 16.81
C ARG A 197 10.05 -7.78 17.66
N GLU A 198 11.38 -7.76 17.67
CA GLU A 198 12.18 -8.62 18.55
C GLU A 198 11.87 -8.38 20.03
N LYS A 199 11.70 -7.11 20.45
CA LYS A 199 11.32 -6.76 21.84
C LYS A 199 9.92 -7.24 22.19
N SER A 200 8.93 -7.06 21.31
CA SER A 200 7.55 -7.50 21.55
C SER A 200 7.43 -9.03 21.63
N VAL A 201 8.08 -9.76 20.71
CA VAL A 201 8.16 -11.22 20.76
C VAL A 201 8.88 -11.69 22.04
N SER A 202 9.99 -11.04 22.40
CA SER A 202 10.72 -11.35 23.64
C SER A 202 9.88 -11.11 24.91
N ASN A 203 9.07 -10.05 24.92
CA ASN A 203 8.19 -9.74 26.05
C ASN A 203 7.00 -10.71 26.16
N LEU A 204 6.43 -11.14 25.04
CA LEU A 204 5.37 -12.16 25.02
C LEU A 204 5.89 -13.51 25.53
N ILE A 205 7.11 -13.91 25.14
CA ILE A 205 7.77 -15.12 25.66
C ILE A 205 8.05 -15.01 27.16
N LYS A 206 8.46 -13.83 27.65
CA LYS A 206 8.67 -13.60 29.09
C LYS A 206 7.38 -13.69 29.90
N ILE A 207 6.26 -13.22 29.37
CA ILE A 207 4.95 -13.31 30.03
C ILE A 207 4.48 -14.78 30.12
N GLN A 208 4.76 -15.59 29.08
CA GLN A 208 4.39 -17.02 29.04
C GLN A 208 5.32 -17.92 29.87
N THR A 209 6.43 -17.40 30.40
CA THR A 209 7.44 -18.17 31.17
C THR A 209 7.53 -17.75 32.64
N LEU A 210 6.64 -16.86 33.10
CA LEU A 210 6.45 -16.60 34.52
C LEU A 210 5.60 -17.73 35.16
N PRO A 211 6.01 -18.26 36.32
CA PRO A 211 5.33 -19.39 37.00
C PRO A 211 3.95 -19.03 37.55
#